data_AF-A0A955DX08-F1
#
_entry.id   AF-A0A955DX08-F1
#
_cell.length_a   1.000
_cell.length_b   1.000
_cell.length_c   1.000
_cell.angle_alpha   90.00
_cell.angle_beta   90.00
_cell.angle_gamma   90.00
#
_symmetry.space_group_name_H-M   'P 1'
#
loop_
_entity.id
_entity.type
_entity.pdbx_description
1 polymer ?
#
loop_
_entity_poly.entity_id
_entity_poly.type
_entity_poly.pdbx_seq_one_letter_code
_entity_poly.pdbx_strand_id
1 'polypeptide(L)'
;WKSAVGDFAWGAYLGASAVTRVFIASQTHEADRSDPVERQAWKRWTEVADRLGAIDGRIGERLKLRANETLCLDGPDPTESDLVLESIALVVTSLTWRPEDDTRSWLLRMFDNADVSASDLFAITDALANRTAAVGIDRSMILPANATDDARQALRARFAEVWQFEDAIDRDALLIDWAEVAGSFTDGAPSLERAVQMAHLNSAAYFMWTGRPDTAQDIFLNHREPIEIAVTAAKGRASQMDVSGDGDWARRYIEAKSSIPARLTLLEELRRRRDIGVIDAEILVRDATRGTPQQVRLIASERVTQFAGSVAIVNALLEINARLPSTTSNSELIASITGGTPPSVRSPSWRRETRRLLVEKLLEMLSTEGEYAVVDELAVLLARTYSTRSGLAPASPGADVPPANESANAIRARWHRAAMRLIPSEDLSLRIDEIDRRHQARLEMSRGLVQRFVVEQMACAELMAYVVGAELPARADAVEDVLEDLRQRRIEARHIFEQIDATERAILRLWMIRQGVDP
;
A
#
# COMPACT_ATOMS: atom_id res chain seq x y z
N TRP A 1 2.31 27.00 2.78
CA TRP A 1 3.17 26.97 3.98
C TRP A 1 2.88 25.75 4.87
N LYS A 2 1.65 25.55 5.39
CA LYS A 2 1.32 24.34 6.18
C LYS A 2 1.59 23.00 5.45
N SER A 3 1.28 22.90 4.15
CA SER A 3 1.61 21.72 3.33
C SER A 3 3.12 21.46 3.27
N ALA A 4 3.91 22.49 2.94
CA ALA A 4 5.37 22.37 2.82
C ALA A 4 6.07 22.02 4.15
N VAL A 5 5.52 22.45 5.29
CA VAL A 5 6.02 22.06 6.61
C VAL A 5 5.73 20.58 6.90
N GLY A 6 4.56 20.09 6.49
CA GLY A 6 4.21 18.66 6.56
C GLY A 6 5.13 17.80 5.69
N ASP A 7 5.35 18.22 4.44
CA ASP A 7 6.21 17.49 3.49
C ASP A 7 7.66 17.41 3.98
N PHE A 8 8.19 18.50 4.57
CA PHE A 8 9.55 18.51 5.15
C PHE A 8 9.66 17.62 6.39
N ALA A 9 8.74 17.75 7.35
CA ALA A 9 8.76 16.94 8.57
C ALA A 9 8.68 15.44 8.23
N TRP A 10 7.93 15.10 7.19
CA TRP A 10 7.79 13.75 6.70
C TRP A 10 9.06 13.22 6.00
N GLY A 11 9.67 14.02 5.11
CA GLY A 11 10.95 13.65 4.50
C GLY A 11 12.05 13.44 5.55
N ALA A 12 12.07 14.28 6.59
CA ALA A 12 12.99 14.12 7.71
C ALA A 12 12.70 12.87 8.56
N TYR A 13 11.43 12.52 8.77
CA TYR A 13 11.03 11.26 9.42
C TYR A 13 11.56 10.03 8.67
N LEU A 14 11.37 9.97 7.34
CA LEU A 14 11.86 8.86 6.53
C LEU A 14 13.39 8.76 6.57
N GLY A 15 14.07 9.91 6.44
CA GLY A 15 15.53 9.96 6.57
C GLY A 15 16.02 9.45 7.92
N ALA A 16 15.40 9.90 9.02
CA ALA A 16 15.77 9.46 10.36
C ALA A 16 15.47 7.97 10.61
N SER A 17 14.36 7.44 10.06
CA SER A 17 14.03 6.00 10.15
C SER A 17 14.99 5.14 9.34
N ALA A 18 15.44 5.60 8.17
CA ALA A 18 16.47 4.91 7.41
C ALA A 18 17.82 4.88 8.15
N VAL A 19 18.18 5.97 8.83
CA VAL A 19 19.40 6.04 9.65
C VAL A 19 19.37 5.02 10.79
N THR A 20 18.22 4.76 11.42
CA THR A 20 18.08 3.69 12.43
C THR A 20 18.53 2.34 11.89
N ARG A 21 18.13 1.97 10.67
CA ARG A 21 18.56 0.70 10.06
C ARG A 21 20.06 0.67 9.76
N VAL A 22 20.65 1.80 9.39
CA VAL A 22 22.10 1.91 9.17
C VAL A 22 22.87 1.71 10.46
N PHE A 23 22.41 2.30 11.57
CA PHE A 23 23.02 2.09 12.89
C PHE A 23 22.89 0.65 13.36
N ILE A 24 21.74 0.01 13.14
CA ILE A 24 21.57 -1.40 13.48
C ILE A 24 22.50 -2.28 12.63
N ALA A 25 22.60 -2.01 11.33
CA ALA A 25 23.51 -2.75 10.45
C ALA A 25 24.98 -2.60 10.86
N SER A 26 25.43 -1.41 11.29
CA SER A 26 26.82 -1.23 11.76
C SER A 26 27.11 -2.06 13.01
N GLN A 27 26.13 -2.21 13.90
CA GLN A 27 26.25 -2.98 15.15
C GLN A 27 26.35 -4.50 14.96
N THR A 28 25.98 -5.03 13.79
CA THR A 28 26.08 -6.48 13.51
C THR A 28 27.51 -6.94 13.18
N HIS A 29 28.43 -6.02 12.91
CA HIS A 29 29.83 -6.36 12.65
C HIS A 29 30.61 -6.36 13.98
N GLU A 30 31.37 -7.42 14.24
CA GLU A 30 32.19 -7.75 15.46
C GLU A 30 33.20 -6.68 15.93
N ALA A 31 33.16 -5.45 15.42
CA ALA A 31 34.09 -4.37 15.75
C ALA A 31 33.68 -3.65 17.05
N ASP A 32 34.37 -4.04 18.13
CA ASP A 32 34.64 -3.30 19.38
C ASP A 32 33.42 -2.89 20.24
N ARG A 33 33.26 -3.58 21.38
CA ARG A 33 32.13 -3.53 22.34
C ARG A 33 31.90 -2.18 23.05
N SER A 34 32.50 -1.08 22.62
CA SER A 34 32.39 0.18 23.35
C SER A 34 32.71 1.44 22.54
N ASP A 35 32.35 1.50 21.26
CA ASP A 35 32.60 2.72 20.49
C ASP A 35 31.78 3.91 21.05
N PRO A 36 32.43 4.92 21.67
CA PRO A 36 31.73 6.11 22.16
C PRO A 36 31.05 6.90 21.02
N VAL A 37 31.49 6.71 19.77
CA VAL A 37 30.90 7.35 18.59
C VAL A 37 29.47 6.86 18.36
N GLU A 38 29.21 5.56 18.49
CA GLU A 38 27.87 5.00 18.25
C GLU A 38 26.87 5.42 19.33
N ARG A 39 27.29 5.44 20.61
CA ARG A 39 26.48 6.01 21.70
C ARG A 39 26.12 7.47 21.44
N GLN A 40 27.10 8.25 20.99
CA GLN A 40 26.90 9.66 20.67
C GLN A 40 26.02 9.85 19.43
N ALA A 41 26.02 8.90 18.49
CA ALA A 41 25.16 8.89 17.32
C ALA A 41 23.69 8.69 17.71
N TRP A 42 23.39 7.72 18.57
CA TRP A 42 22.02 7.51 19.09
C TRP A 42 21.49 8.71 19.87
N LYS A 43 22.33 9.35 20.68
CA LYS A 43 21.96 10.59 21.37
C LYS A 43 21.62 11.73 20.40
N ARG A 44 22.43 11.91 19.36
CA ARG A 44 22.13 12.90 18.30
C ARG A 44 20.86 12.54 17.54
N TRP A 45 20.62 11.26 17.31
CA TRP A 45 19.41 10.79 16.67
C TRP A 45 18.17 11.10 17.50
N THR A 46 18.20 10.88 18.83
CA THR A 46 17.10 11.27 19.73
C THR A 46 16.87 12.78 19.74
N GLU A 47 17.94 13.58 19.71
CA GLU A 47 17.85 15.05 19.58
C GLU A 47 17.19 15.48 18.26
N VAL A 48 17.46 14.77 17.16
CA VAL A 48 16.77 15.00 15.87
C VAL A 48 15.29 14.63 15.98
N ALA A 49 14.97 13.49 16.58
CA ALA A 49 13.59 13.06 16.81
C ALA A 49 12.82 14.07 17.68
N ASP A 50 13.44 14.63 18.72
CA ASP A 50 12.87 15.68 19.57
C ASP A 50 12.59 16.97 18.77
N ARG A 51 13.53 17.38 17.91
CA ARG A 51 13.33 18.56 17.05
C ARG A 51 12.20 18.36 16.05
N LEU A 52 12.03 17.14 15.51
CA LEU A 52 10.87 16.80 14.68
C LEU A 52 9.58 16.79 15.50
N GLY A 53 9.64 16.27 16.74
CA GLY A 53 8.55 16.33 17.71
C GLY A 53 8.09 17.76 18.04
N ALA A 54 9.01 18.73 18.03
CA ALA A 54 8.68 20.14 18.22
C ALA A 54 7.86 20.73 17.05
N ILE A 55 7.93 20.12 15.86
CA ILE A 55 7.09 20.49 14.70
C ILE A 55 5.74 19.78 14.81
N ASP A 56 5.76 18.47 15.05
CA ASP A 56 4.59 17.62 15.29
C ASP A 56 4.94 16.54 16.31
N GLY A 57 4.34 16.64 17.51
CA GLY A 57 4.63 15.75 18.64
C GLY A 57 4.46 14.28 18.27
N ARG A 58 3.48 13.95 17.44
CA ARG A 58 3.20 12.57 17.01
C ARG A 58 4.29 12.01 16.11
N ILE A 59 4.92 12.84 15.28
CA ILE A 59 6.00 12.40 14.37
C ILE A 59 7.23 11.99 15.18
N GLY A 60 7.67 12.85 16.10
CA GLY A 60 8.84 12.59 16.94
C GLY A 60 8.67 11.35 17.81
N GLU A 61 7.49 11.18 18.40
CA GLU A 61 7.19 10.00 19.22
C GLU A 61 7.10 8.71 18.40
N ARG A 62 6.38 8.71 17.27
CA ARG A 62 6.32 7.56 16.37
C ARG A 62 7.69 7.15 15.84
N LEU A 63 8.57 8.12 15.60
CA LEU A 63 9.94 7.85 15.17
C LEU A 63 10.72 7.09 16.24
N LYS A 64 10.62 7.50 17.50
CA LYS A 64 11.24 6.82 18.65
C LYS A 64 10.66 5.42 18.89
N LEU A 65 9.33 5.28 18.84
CA LEU A 65 8.67 3.98 18.96
C LEU A 65 9.12 3.03 17.85
N ARG A 66 9.19 3.52 16.61
CA ARG A 66 9.68 2.74 15.46
C ARG A 66 11.15 2.35 15.61
N ALA A 67 11.99 3.24 16.12
CA ALA A 67 13.40 2.94 16.35
C ALA A 67 13.60 1.88 17.44
N ASN A 68 12.88 1.97 18.56
CA ASN A 68 12.90 0.93 19.59
C ASN A 68 12.39 -0.42 19.04
N GLU A 69 11.27 -0.42 18.31
CA GLU A 69 10.75 -1.63 17.68
C GLU A 69 11.77 -2.24 16.71
N THR A 70 12.44 -1.41 15.90
CA THR A 70 13.47 -1.89 14.96
C THR A 70 14.70 -2.42 15.71
N LEU A 71 15.13 -1.78 16.81
CA LEU A 71 16.22 -2.27 17.66
C LEU A 71 15.90 -3.65 18.24
N CYS A 72 14.68 -3.86 18.74
CA CYS A 72 14.27 -5.14 19.33
C CYS A 72 14.08 -6.26 18.27
N LEU A 73 13.63 -5.91 17.06
CA LEU A 73 13.33 -6.90 16.03
C LEU A 73 14.51 -7.23 15.11
N ASP A 74 15.35 -6.24 14.83
CA ASP A 74 16.43 -6.33 13.84
C ASP A 74 17.82 -6.19 14.47
N GLY A 75 17.93 -5.73 15.73
CA GLY A 75 19.20 -5.57 16.43
C GLY A 75 19.77 -6.87 17.02
N PRO A 76 21.08 -6.87 17.36
CA PRO A 76 21.68 -7.92 18.19
C PRO A 76 20.97 -8.06 19.54
N ASP A 77 21.00 -9.24 20.15
CA ASP A 77 20.43 -9.47 21.47
C ASP A 77 21.09 -8.52 22.51
N PRO A 78 20.31 -7.80 23.35
CA PRO A 78 20.87 -6.92 24.37
C PRO A 78 21.81 -7.59 25.37
N THR A 79 21.74 -8.92 25.53
CA THR A 79 22.68 -9.70 26.36
C THR A 79 24.04 -9.91 25.70
N GLU A 80 24.11 -9.78 24.37
CA GLU A 80 25.33 -9.91 23.58
C GLU A 80 25.96 -8.55 23.25
N SER A 81 25.15 -7.47 23.28
CA SER A 81 25.55 -6.11 22.91
C SER A 81 25.09 -5.06 23.94
N ASP A 82 26.03 -4.61 24.79
CA ASP A 82 25.82 -3.50 25.74
C ASP A 82 25.33 -2.22 25.05
N LEU A 83 25.76 -2.00 23.80
CA LEU A 83 25.35 -0.83 23.03
C LEU A 83 23.86 -0.89 22.65
N VAL A 84 23.33 -2.06 22.27
CA VAL A 84 21.90 -2.21 21.97
C VAL A 84 21.08 -1.99 23.23
N LEU A 85 21.49 -2.60 24.36
CA LEU A 85 20.88 -2.39 25.67
C LEU A 85 20.81 -0.89 26.04
N GLU A 86 21.92 -0.18 25.89
CA GLU A 86 21.97 1.26 26.16
C GLU A 86 21.15 2.09 25.16
N SER A 87 21.12 1.70 23.89
CA SER A 87 20.36 2.38 22.84
C SER A 87 18.86 2.25 23.08
N ILE A 88 18.37 1.05 23.41
CA ILE A 88 16.98 0.81 23.81
C ILE A 88 16.66 1.68 25.03
N ALA A 89 17.50 1.64 26.08
CA ALA A 89 17.26 2.42 27.29
C ALA A 89 17.24 3.94 27.03
N LEU A 90 18.12 4.44 26.16
CA LEU A 90 18.17 5.84 25.76
C LEU A 90 16.90 6.28 25.02
N VAL A 91 16.42 5.47 24.05
CA VAL A 91 15.22 5.82 23.30
C VAL A 91 13.98 5.69 24.18
N VAL A 92 13.85 4.64 24.99
CA VAL A 92 12.76 4.44 25.98
C VAL A 92 12.66 5.59 26.97
N THR A 93 13.80 6.09 27.46
CA THR A 93 13.82 7.22 28.41
C THR A 93 13.46 8.55 27.78
N SER A 94 13.57 8.67 26.45
CA SER A 94 13.16 9.85 25.71
C SER A 94 11.66 9.90 25.38
N LEU A 95 10.89 8.86 25.68
CA LEU A 95 9.44 8.80 25.46
C LEU A 95 8.65 9.48 26.60
N THR A 96 7.46 9.98 26.30
CA THR A 96 6.64 10.79 27.23
C THR A 96 5.73 9.95 28.15
N TRP A 97 5.34 8.74 27.73
CA TRP A 97 4.55 7.78 28.51
C TRP A 97 3.18 8.29 29.02
N ARG A 98 2.57 9.24 28.30
CA ARG A 98 1.27 9.81 28.69
C ARG A 98 0.12 8.87 28.31
N PRO A 99 -1.02 8.93 29.01
CA PRO A 99 -2.19 8.11 28.67
C PRO A 99 -2.70 8.31 27.25
N GLU A 100 -2.61 9.53 26.72
CA GLU A 100 -3.10 9.92 25.39
C GLU A 100 -2.17 9.54 24.23
N ASP A 101 -0.94 9.10 24.53
CA ASP A 101 0.10 8.81 23.54
C ASP A 101 0.11 7.32 23.16
N ASP A 102 0.66 6.99 21.98
CA ASP A 102 0.78 5.61 21.46
C ASP A 102 1.82 4.75 22.25
N THR A 103 2.51 5.33 23.25
CA THR A 103 3.63 4.68 23.96
C THR A 103 3.21 3.50 24.83
N ARG A 104 2.11 3.64 25.57
CA ARG A 104 1.64 2.59 26.49
C ARG A 104 1.08 1.39 25.73
N SER A 105 0.24 1.66 24.73
CA SER A 105 -0.28 0.63 23.84
C SER A 105 0.85 -0.05 23.06
N TRP A 106 1.85 0.71 22.61
CA TRP A 106 3.05 0.13 22.01
C TRP A 106 3.77 -0.86 22.93
N LEU A 107 4.00 -0.52 24.21
CA LEU A 107 4.66 -1.45 25.13
C LEU A 107 3.86 -2.74 25.31
N LEU A 108 2.53 -2.64 25.50
CA LEU A 108 1.68 -3.82 25.62
C LEU A 108 1.76 -4.71 24.36
N ARG A 109 1.84 -4.12 23.17
CA ARG A 109 2.07 -4.87 21.93
C ARG A 109 3.46 -5.53 21.86
N MET A 110 4.49 -4.94 22.46
CA MET A 110 5.82 -5.58 22.52
C MET A 110 5.83 -6.82 23.43
N PHE A 111 4.98 -6.85 24.47
CA PHE A 111 4.74 -8.07 25.23
C PHE A 111 4.04 -9.15 24.40
N ASP A 112 3.14 -8.77 23.50
CA ASP A 112 2.41 -9.71 22.64
C ASP A 112 3.22 -10.20 21.41
N ASN A 113 4.31 -9.51 21.08
CA ASN A 113 5.12 -9.83 19.91
C ASN A 113 6.19 -10.89 20.23
N ALA A 114 5.98 -12.12 19.75
CA ALA A 114 6.90 -13.24 19.93
C ALA A 114 8.30 -13.03 19.32
N ASP A 115 8.44 -12.15 18.33
CA ASP A 115 9.74 -11.86 17.71
C ASP A 115 10.64 -10.97 18.59
N VAL A 116 10.06 -10.30 19.60
CA VAL A 116 10.80 -9.51 20.60
C VAL A 116 11.29 -10.46 21.69
N SER A 117 12.58 -10.44 21.99
CA SER A 117 13.17 -11.35 22.98
C SER A 117 12.83 -10.92 24.43
N ALA A 118 13.02 -11.83 25.39
CA ALA A 118 12.87 -11.50 26.80
C ALA A 118 13.95 -10.50 27.29
N SER A 119 15.14 -10.51 26.68
CA SER A 119 16.22 -9.55 26.97
C SER A 119 15.91 -8.14 26.44
N ASP A 120 15.24 -8.02 25.28
CA ASP A 120 14.71 -6.74 24.78
C ASP A 120 13.67 -6.16 25.73
N LEU A 121 12.71 -6.99 26.17
CA LEU A 121 11.70 -6.56 27.13
C LEU A 121 12.30 -6.22 28.50
N PHE A 122 13.34 -6.93 28.94
CA PHE A 122 14.11 -6.55 30.12
C PHE A 122 14.73 -5.16 29.93
N ALA A 123 15.40 -4.90 28.82
CA ALA A 123 16.00 -3.59 28.52
C ALA A 123 14.96 -2.46 28.57
N ILE A 124 13.78 -2.68 27.98
CA ILE A 124 12.69 -1.71 27.97
C ILE A 124 12.13 -1.51 29.39
N THR A 125 11.79 -2.58 30.09
CA THR A 125 11.14 -2.51 31.41
C THR A 125 12.09 -2.01 32.50
N ASP A 126 13.39 -2.36 32.45
CA ASP A 126 14.42 -1.81 33.34
C ASP A 126 14.55 -0.30 33.14
N ALA A 127 14.70 0.16 31.89
CA ALA A 127 14.79 1.57 31.58
C ALA A 127 13.54 2.33 32.04
N LEU A 128 12.36 1.75 31.82
CA LEU A 128 11.09 2.32 32.24
C LEU A 128 11.00 2.46 33.76
N ALA A 129 11.29 1.39 34.51
CA ALA A 129 11.16 1.37 35.97
C ALA A 129 12.24 2.18 36.70
N ASN A 130 13.46 2.27 36.14
CA ASN A 130 14.59 2.90 36.83
C ASN A 130 14.93 4.31 36.33
N ARG A 131 14.52 4.68 35.11
CA ARG A 131 15.01 5.90 34.46
C ARG A 131 13.90 6.81 33.92
N THR A 132 12.63 6.40 34.01
CA THR A 132 11.50 7.23 33.59
C THR A 132 10.61 7.63 34.75
N ALA A 133 9.75 8.61 34.52
CA ALA A 133 8.70 9.02 35.45
C ALA A 133 7.31 8.48 35.04
N ALA A 134 7.27 7.33 34.35
CA ALA A 134 6.02 6.74 33.90
C ALA A 134 5.12 6.38 35.10
N VAL A 135 3.88 6.88 35.09
CA VAL A 135 2.98 6.80 36.24
C VAL A 135 2.60 5.35 36.55
N GLY A 136 2.69 4.98 37.83
CA GLY A 136 2.25 3.68 38.34
C GLY A 136 3.25 2.53 38.18
N ILE A 137 4.44 2.80 37.62
CA ILE A 137 5.44 1.77 37.36
C ILE A 137 6.49 1.78 38.46
N ASP A 138 6.84 0.58 38.94
CA ASP A 138 7.86 0.38 39.96
C ASP A 138 8.87 -0.71 39.58
N ARG A 139 9.89 -0.91 40.42
CA ARG A 139 10.95 -1.91 40.19
C ARG A 139 10.47 -3.36 40.18
N SER A 140 9.27 -3.65 40.67
CA SER A 140 8.68 -4.99 40.58
C SER A 140 8.08 -5.28 39.21
N MET A 141 8.06 -4.29 38.31
CA MET A 141 7.57 -4.39 36.94
C MET A 141 8.70 -4.54 35.90
N ILE A 142 9.84 -5.10 36.32
CA ILE A 142 10.97 -5.41 35.44
C ILE A 142 10.88 -6.89 35.05
N LEU A 143 10.86 -7.18 33.75
CA LEU A 143 10.86 -8.55 33.24
C LEU A 143 12.28 -9.13 33.32
N PRO A 144 12.53 -10.32 33.90
CA PRO A 144 13.83 -10.96 33.81
C PRO A 144 14.27 -11.20 32.35
N ALA A 145 15.56 -11.03 32.02
CA ALA A 145 16.08 -11.21 30.65
C ALA A 145 15.89 -12.63 30.08
N ASN A 146 15.64 -13.62 30.95
CA ASN A 146 15.37 -15.01 30.62
C ASN A 146 13.93 -15.45 31.00
N ALA A 147 12.99 -14.50 31.03
CA ALA A 147 11.61 -14.77 31.39
C ALA A 147 10.91 -15.71 30.39
N THR A 148 9.99 -16.52 30.91
CA THR A 148 9.07 -17.34 30.10
C THR A 148 7.91 -16.51 29.55
N ASP A 149 7.20 -17.05 28.56
CA ASP A 149 6.00 -16.39 28.00
C ASP A 149 4.90 -16.19 29.06
N ASP A 150 4.75 -17.09 30.02
CA ASP A 150 3.81 -16.91 31.14
C ASP A 150 4.18 -15.68 31.99
N ALA A 151 5.47 -15.50 32.30
CA ALA A 151 5.94 -14.33 33.05
C ALA A 151 5.79 -13.04 32.25
N ARG A 152 6.01 -13.11 30.92
CA ARG A 152 5.78 -12.04 29.97
C ARG A 152 4.32 -11.60 29.97
N GLN A 153 3.38 -12.53 29.87
CA GLN A 153 1.95 -12.26 29.88
C GLN A 153 1.43 -11.77 31.25
N ALA A 154 1.93 -12.34 32.34
CA ALA A 154 1.61 -11.87 33.68
C ALA A 154 2.06 -10.42 33.90
N LEU A 155 3.26 -10.05 33.44
CA LEU A 155 3.74 -8.68 33.56
C LEU A 155 2.97 -7.71 32.65
N ARG A 156 2.64 -8.14 31.42
CA ARG A 156 1.76 -7.38 30.52
C ARG A 156 0.42 -7.05 31.18
N ALA A 157 -0.24 -8.03 31.78
CA ALA A 157 -1.51 -7.84 32.47
C ALA A 157 -1.40 -6.79 33.58
N ARG A 158 -0.30 -6.80 34.34
CA ARG A 158 -0.02 -5.77 35.36
C ARG A 158 0.15 -4.38 34.76
N PHE A 159 0.85 -4.23 33.63
CA PHE A 159 0.95 -2.94 32.93
C PHE A 159 -0.41 -2.45 32.45
N ALA A 160 -1.23 -3.34 31.88
CA ALA A 160 -2.58 -3.01 31.41
C ALA A 160 -3.48 -2.56 32.56
N GLU A 161 -3.45 -3.26 33.69
CA GLU A 161 -4.18 -2.92 34.91
C GLU A 161 -3.77 -1.55 35.46
N VAL A 162 -2.46 -1.33 35.63
CA VAL A 162 -1.90 -0.06 36.15
C VAL A 162 -2.30 1.13 35.27
N TRP A 163 -2.34 0.93 33.96
CA TRP A 163 -2.68 1.97 33.01
C TRP A 163 -4.16 2.06 32.66
N GLN A 164 -5.01 1.22 33.25
CA GLN A 164 -6.45 1.15 32.99
C GLN A 164 -6.75 1.02 31.48
N PHE A 165 -5.96 0.20 30.78
CA PHE A 165 -6.33 -0.20 29.43
C PHE A 165 -7.57 -1.10 29.55
N GLU A 166 -8.74 -0.55 29.20
CA GLU A 166 -9.94 -1.36 28.96
C GLU A 166 -9.57 -2.43 27.95
N ASP A 167 -10.02 -3.66 28.22
CA ASP A 167 -9.53 -4.86 27.54
C ASP A 167 -9.43 -4.64 26.04
N ALA A 168 -8.20 -4.85 25.56
CA ALA A 168 -7.85 -4.91 24.16
C ALA A 168 -8.89 -5.76 23.43
N ILE A 169 -9.23 -5.36 22.20
CA ILE A 169 -10.11 -6.10 21.28
C ILE A 169 -10.00 -7.60 21.57
N ASP A 170 -11.13 -8.22 21.88
CA ASP A 170 -11.20 -9.65 22.13
C ASP A 170 -10.63 -10.37 20.91
N ARG A 171 -9.38 -10.80 21.04
CA ARG A 171 -8.60 -11.39 19.96
C ARG A 171 -9.25 -12.69 19.50
N ASP A 172 -9.84 -13.44 20.43
CA ASP A 172 -10.48 -14.71 20.12
C ASP A 172 -11.77 -14.46 19.35
N ALA A 173 -12.57 -13.46 19.75
CA ALA A 173 -13.74 -13.04 18.97
C ALA A 173 -13.35 -12.56 17.57
N LEU A 174 -12.32 -11.71 17.44
CA LEU A 174 -11.83 -11.25 16.15
C LEU A 174 -11.33 -12.42 15.27
N LEU A 175 -10.67 -13.41 15.88
CA LEU A 175 -10.19 -14.59 15.18
C LEU A 175 -11.33 -15.45 14.66
N ILE A 176 -12.40 -15.64 15.45
CA ILE A 176 -13.61 -16.37 15.04
C ILE A 176 -14.27 -15.66 13.85
N ASP A 177 -14.49 -14.35 13.94
CA ASP A 177 -15.09 -13.55 12.87
C ASP A 177 -14.25 -13.60 11.59
N TRP A 178 -12.92 -13.48 11.74
CA TRP A 178 -11.99 -13.58 10.62
C TRP A 178 -12.02 -14.96 9.97
N ALA A 179 -12.06 -16.03 10.77
CA ALA A 179 -12.09 -17.42 10.29
C ALA A 179 -13.38 -17.73 9.51
N GLU A 180 -14.52 -17.22 9.97
CA GLU A 180 -15.80 -17.37 9.27
C GLU A 180 -15.74 -16.71 7.87
N VAL A 181 -15.21 -15.49 7.79
CA VAL A 181 -15.05 -14.78 6.51
C VAL A 181 -14.02 -15.45 5.60
N ALA A 182 -12.91 -15.94 6.17
CA ALA A 182 -11.88 -16.65 5.41
C ALA A 182 -12.40 -17.97 4.83
N GLY A 183 -13.14 -18.76 5.62
CA GLY A 183 -13.70 -20.05 5.20
C GLY A 183 -14.89 -19.95 4.24
N SER A 184 -15.61 -18.82 4.25
CA SER A 184 -16.74 -18.57 3.34
C SER A 184 -16.36 -17.89 2.02
N PHE A 185 -15.06 -17.73 1.76
CA PHE A 185 -14.58 -17.05 0.56
C PHE A 185 -14.88 -17.85 -0.72
N THR A 186 -15.52 -17.21 -1.72
CA THR A 186 -16.02 -17.89 -2.94
C THR A 186 -15.34 -17.40 -4.23
N ASP A 187 -15.41 -18.23 -5.29
CA ASP A 187 -14.74 -17.99 -6.58
C ASP A 187 -15.50 -17.04 -7.53
N GLY A 188 -16.54 -16.34 -7.06
CA GLY A 188 -17.47 -15.59 -7.92
C GLY A 188 -16.92 -14.28 -8.55
N ALA A 189 -15.93 -13.65 -7.92
CA ALA A 189 -15.33 -12.39 -8.39
C ALA A 189 -14.14 -12.64 -9.35
N PRO A 190 -13.70 -11.67 -10.18
CA PRO A 190 -12.49 -11.79 -10.99
C PRO A 190 -11.24 -12.10 -10.15
N SER A 191 -10.28 -12.86 -10.69
CA SER A 191 -9.12 -13.37 -9.93
C SER A 191 -8.31 -12.29 -9.21
N LEU A 192 -8.11 -11.12 -9.84
CA LEU A 192 -7.37 -10.03 -9.19
C LEU A 192 -8.16 -9.40 -8.03
N GLU A 193 -9.48 -9.25 -8.17
CA GLU A 193 -10.34 -8.73 -7.10
C GLU A 193 -10.31 -9.68 -5.89
N ARG A 194 -10.43 -10.99 -6.14
CA ARG A 194 -10.32 -12.01 -5.10
C ARG A 194 -8.96 -12.00 -4.42
N ALA A 195 -7.88 -11.89 -5.20
CA ALA A 195 -6.53 -11.79 -4.66
C ALA A 195 -6.38 -10.60 -3.72
N VAL A 196 -6.93 -9.43 -4.07
CA VAL A 196 -6.88 -8.24 -3.19
C VAL A 196 -7.69 -8.47 -1.91
N GLN A 197 -8.89 -9.03 -2.00
CA GLN A 197 -9.70 -9.37 -0.82
C GLN A 197 -8.93 -10.32 0.12
N MET A 198 -8.36 -11.40 -0.42
CA MET A 198 -7.55 -12.33 0.36
C MET A 198 -6.29 -11.69 0.92
N ALA A 199 -5.63 -10.77 0.19
CA ALA A 199 -4.49 -10.02 0.70
C ALA A 199 -4.84 -9.15 1.91
N HIS A 200 -6.05 -8.57 1.95
CA HIS A 200 -6.56 -7.86 3.14
C HIS A 200 -6.76 -8.81 4.32
N LEU A 201 -7.41 -9.96 4.10
CA LEU A 201 -7.59 -10.98 5.16
C LEU A 201 -6.25 -11.53 5.66
N ASN A 202 -5.29 -11.77 4.76
CA ASN A 202 -3.92 -12.18 5.08
C ASN A 202 -3.18 -11.10 5.87
N SER A 203 -3.47 -9.82 5.62
CA SER A 203 -2.90 -8.72 6.39
C SER A 203 -3.51 -8.64 7.78
N ALA A 204 -4.82 -8.82 7.92
CA ALA A 204 -5.47 -8.91 9.23
C ALA A 204 -4.89 -10.07 10.07
N ALA A 205 -4.77 -11.27 9.48
CA ALA A 205 -4.16 -12.43 10.14
C ALA A 205 -2.72 -12.18 10.58
N TYR A 206 -1.93 -11.55 9.71
CA TYR A 206 -0.57 -11.14 10.03
C TYR A 206 -0.50 -10.14 11.19
N PHE A 207 -1.40 -9.15 11.24
CA PHE A 207 -1.43 -8.19 12.34
C PHE A 207 -1.93 -8.81 13.64
N MET A 208 -2.85 -9.79 13.60
CA MET A 208 -3.19 -10.58 14.78
C MET A 208 -1.98 -11.36 15.29
N TRP A 209 -1.24 -12.00 14.38
CA TRP A 209 -0.04 -12.77 14.72
C TRP A 209 1.07 -11.92 15.33
N THR A 210 1.30 -10.73 14.79
CA THR A 210 2.33 -9.80 15.28
C THR A 210 1.91 -9.00 16.53
N GLY A 211 0.80 -9.35 17.17
CA GLY A 211 0.34 -8.71 18.40
C GLY A 211 -0.27 -7.32 18.18
N ARG A 212 -0.89 -7.08 17.01
CA ARG A 212 -1.53 -5.80 16.64
C ARG A 212 -3.03 -5.97 16.33
N PRO A 213 -3.86 -6.41 17.30
CA PRO A 213 -5.27 -6.70 17.07
C PRO A 213 -6.08 -5.47 16.60
N ASP A 214 -5.74 -4.25 17.05
CA ASP A 214 -6.43 -3.03 16.59
C ASP A 214 -6.26 -2.78 15.10
N THR A 215 -5.03 -2.94 14.61
CA THR A 215 -4.74 -2.81 13.18
C THR A 215 -5.37 -3.95 12.39
N ALA A 216 -5.39 -5.16 12.96
CA ALA A 216 -6.06 -6.29 12.33
C ALA A 216 -7.57 -6.08 12.21
N GLN A 217 -8.22 -5.60 13.26
CA GLN A 217 -9.65 -5.32 13.27
C GLN A 217 -10.00 -4.21 12.26
N ASP A 218 -9.25 -3.11 12.22
CA ASP A 218 -9.48 -2.04 11.24
C ASP A 218 -9.38 -2.55 9.79
N ILE A 219 -8.35 -3.33 9.48
CA ILE A 219 -8.18 -3.92 8.14
C ILE A 219 -9.28 -4.94 7.84
N PHE A 220 -9.68 -5.74 8.83
CA PHE A 220 -10.72 -6.75 8.70
C PHE A 220 -12.10 -6.13 8.47
N LEU A 221 -12.51 -5.15 9.29
CA LEU A 221 -13.80 -4.47 9.13
C LEU A 221 -13.89 -3.74 7.80
N ASN A 222 -12.77 -3.19 7.31
CA ASN A 222 -12.70 -2.42 6.07
C ASN A 222 -12.16 -3.24 4.87
N HIS A 223 -12.21 -4.57 4.89
CA HIS A 223 -11.57 -5.39 3.85
C HIS A 223 -12.22 -5.29 2.45
N ARG A 224 -13.51 -4.91 2.36
CA ARG A 224 -14.26 -4.83 1.09
C ARG A 224 -14.41 -3.41 0.55
N GLU A 225 -14.63 -2.44 1.43
CA GLU A 225 -14.97 -1.07 1.04
C GLU A 225 -13.96 -0.46 0.04
N PRO A 226 -12.63 -0.54 0.24
CA PRO A 226 -11.67 0.00 -0.72
C PRO A 226 -11.78 -0.63 -2.12
N ILE A 227 -12.16 -1.91 -2.18
CA ILE A 227 -12.29 -2.69 -3.41
C ILE A 227 -13.56 -2.27 -4.14
N GLU A 228 -14.67 -2.17 -3.42
CA GLU A 228 -15.95 -1.69 -3.95
C GLU A 228 -15.83 -0.26 -4.48
N ILE A 229 -15.12 0.62 -3.77
CA ILE A 229 -14.81 1.99 -4.21
C ILE A 229 -13.98 1.97 -5.49
N ALA A 230 -12.90 1.15 -5.54
CA ALA A 230 -12.04 1.04 -6.72
C ALA A 230 -12.82 0.53 -7.96
N VAL A 231 -13.60 -0.54 -7.79
CA VAL A 231 -14.42 -1.12 -8.86
C VAL A 231 -15.50 -0.15 -9.33
N THR A 232 -16.18 0.53 -8.39
CA THR A 232 -17.23 1.51 -8.71
C THR A 232 -16.66 2.74 -9.39
N ALA A 233 -15.51 3.25 -8.93
CA ALA A 233 -14.83 4.38 -9.54
C ALA A 233 -14.41 4.08 -10.98
N ALA A 234 -13.83 2.90 -11.22
CA ALA A 234 -13.44 2.47 -12.56
C ALA A 234 -14.63 2.26 -13.50
N LYS A 235 -15.72 1.64 -13.01
CA LYS A 235 -16.97 1.47 -13.77
C LYS A 235 -17.66 2.81 -14.07
N GLY A 236 -17.68 3.73 -13.10
CA GLY A 236 -18.29 5.05 -13.25
C GLY A 236 -17.60 5.91 -14.32
N ARG A 237 -16.30 5.71 -14.56
CA ARG A 237 -15.60 6.37 -15.68
C ARG A 237 -16.04 5.80 -17.04
N ALA A 238 -16.21 4.48 -17.15
CA ALA A 238 -16.66 3.84 -18.40
C ALA A 238 -18.07 4.29 -18.85
N SER A 239 -18.93 4.69 -17.91
CA SER A 239 -20.27 5.21 -18.23
C SER A 239 -20.28 6.63 -18.80
N GLN A 240 -19.13 7.32 -18.91
CA GLN A 240 -19.09 8.67 -19.48
C GLN A 240 -19.43 8.75 -20.97
N MET A 241 -19.46 7.62 -21.69
CA MET A 241 -19.95 7.61 -23.08
C MET A 241 -21.48 7.57 -23.18
N ASP A 242 -22.18 7.16 -22.13
CA ASP A 242 -23.64 7.05 -22.09
C ASP A 242 -24.23 8.16 -21.21
N VAL A 243 -24.03 9.40 -21.64
CA VAL A 243 -24.57 10.58 -20.95
C VAL A 243 -26.07 10.66 -21.24
N SER A 244 -26.88 10.50 -20.20
CA SER A 244 -28.33 10.68 -20.29
C SER A 244 -28.66 12.08 -20.82
N GLY A 245 -29.35 12.15 -21.96
CA GLY A 245 -29.67 13.39 -22.66
C GLY A 245 -28.65 13.83 -23.72
N ASP A 246 -27.73 12.95 -24.15
CA ASP A 246 -26.88 13.21 -25.31
C ASP A 246 -27.72 13.55 -26.56
N GLY A 247 -27.26 14.53 -27.32
CA GLY A 247 -27.89 15.00 -28.55
C GLY A 247 -29.01 16.01 -28.35
N ASP A 248 -29.57 16.18 -27.14
CA ASP A 248 -30.61 17.19 -26.89
C ASP A 248 -30.07 18.63 -26.99
N TRP A 249 -28.83 18.86 -26.52
CA TRP A 249 -28.18 20.15 -26.71
C TRP A 249 -27.80 20.36 -28.18
N ALA A 250 -27.20 19.36 -28.83
CA ALA A 250 -26.87 19.40 -30.26
C ALA A 250 -28.09 19.73 -31.12
N ARG A 251 -29.24 19.11 -30.84
CA ARG A 251 -30.50 19.37 -31.55
C ARG A 251 -30.91 20.83 -31.44
N ARG A 252 -31.03 21.37 -30.21
CA ARG A 252 -31.36 22.78 -29.97
C ARG A 252 -30.34 23.72 -30.61
N TYR A 253 -29.06 23.33 -30.58
CA TYR A 253 -27.97 24.10 -31.17
C TYR A 253 -28.05 24.19 -32.69
N ILE A 254 -28.36 23.09 -33.36
CA ILE A 254 -28.58 23.04 -34.81
C ILE A 254 -29.85 23.80 -35.19
N GLU A 255 -30.93 23.65 -34.41
CA GLU A 255 -32.20 24.36 -34.62
C GLU A 255 -32.07 25.89 -34.54
N ALA A 256 -31.14 26.38 -33.71
CA ALA A 256 -30.83 27.81 -33.63
C ALA A 256 -30.28 28.40 -34.95
N LYS A 257 -29.83 27.56 -35.89
CA LYS A 257 -29.41 27.93 -37.27
C LYS A 257 -28.52 29.18 -37.33
N SER A 258 -29.05 30.27 -37.86
CA SER A 258 -28.37 31.55 -38.09
C SER A 258 -28.48 32.54 -36.92
N SER A 259 -29.24 32.21 -35.87
CA SER A 259 -29.37 33.05 -34.69
C SER A 259 -28.10 32.96 -33.84
N ILE A 260 -27.16 33.88 -34.09
CA ILE A 260 -25.91 34.00 -33.33
C ILE A 260 -26.19 34.16 -31.82
N PRO A 261 -27.12 35.03 -31.37
CA PRO A 261 -27.40 35.16 -29.94
C PRO A 261 -27.84 33.86 -29.29
N ALA A 262 -28.73 33.08 -29.94
CA ALA A 262 -29.19 31.80 -29.41
C ALA A 262 -28.07 30.76 -29.30
N ARG A 263 -27.19 30.69 -30.31
CA ARG A 263 -26.01 29.81 -30.27
C ARG A 263 -25.05 30.17 -29.14
N LEU A 264 -24.83 31.46 -28.90
CA LEU A 264 -23.99 31.92 -27.79
C LEU A 264 -24.59 31.55 -26.44
N THR A 265 -25.91 31.71 -26.26
CA THR A 265 -26.61 31.25 -25.05
C THR A 265 -26.44 29.76 -24.82
N LEU A 266 -26.61 28.94 -25.86
CA LEU A 266 -26.46 27.49 -25.77
C LEU A 266 -25.01 27.06 -25.47
N LEU A 267 -24.00 27.77 -25.99
CA LEU A 267 -22.59 27.52 -25.60
C LEU A 267 -22.31 27.90 -24.14
N GLU A 268 -23.02 28.88 -23.59
CA GLU A 268 -22.89 29.24 -22.18
C GLU A 268 -23.58 28.23 -21.26
N GLU A 269 -24.63 27.55 -21.71
CA GLU A 269 -25.22 26.42 -20.98
C GLU A 269 -24.18 25.31 -20.72
N LEU A 270 -23.33 25.03 -21.72
CA LEU A 270 -22.27 24.02 -21.57
C LEU A 270 -21.23 24.38 -20.50
N ARG A 271 -21.07 25.67 -20.15
CA ARG A 271 -20.15 26.09 -19.10
C ARG A 271 -20.45 25.42 -17.76
N ARG A 272 -21.74 25.14 -17.50
CA ARG A 272 -22.21 24.56 -16.23
C ARG A 272 -22.18 23.03 -16.23
N ARG A 273 -22.02 22.39 -17.40
CA ARG A 273 -21.95 20.94 -17.52
C ARG A 273 -20.55 20.44 -17.18
N ARG A 274 -20.49 19.22 -16.62
CA ARG A 274 -19.23 18.52 -16.30
C ARG A 274 -18.86 17.49 -17.37
N ASP A 275 -19.85 17.00 -18.08
CA ASP A 275 -19.78 15.97 -19.11
C ASP A 275 -20.42 16.46 -20.42
N ILE A 276 -20.09 15.76 -21.50
CA ILE A 276 -20.65 15.96 -22.83
C ILE A 276 -20.77 14.61 -23.52
N GLY A 277 -21.93 14.34 -24.09
CA GLY A 277 -22.16 13.11 -24.84
C GLY A 277 -21.53 13.16 -26.24
N VAL A 278 -21.56 12.02 -26.94
CA VAL A 278 -20.88 11.83 -28.23
C VAL A 278 -21.46 12.76 -29.30
N ILE A 279 -22.79 12.85 -29.40
CA ILE A 279 -23.47 13.69 -30.40
C ILE A 279 -23.23 15.17 -30.10
N ASP A 280 -23.35 15.57 -28.83
CA ASP A 280 -23.07 16.95 -28.40
C ASP A 280 -21.60 17.34 -28.69
N ALA A 281 -20.66 16.44 -28.44
CA ALA A 281 -19.22 16.65 -28.68
C ALA A 281 -18.88 16.83 -30.16
N GLU A 282 -19.46 16.03 -31.06
CA GLU A 282 -19.26 16.17 -32.51
C GLU A 282 -19.66 17.56 -33.03
N ILE A 283 -20.83 18.04 -32.61
CA ILE A 283 -21.33 19.36 -33.01
C ILE A 283 -20.45 20.47 -32.42
N LEU A 284 -20.08 20.36 -31.14
CA LEU A 284 -19.24 21.34 -30.48
C LEU A 284 -17.85 21.44 -31.14
N VAL A 285 -17.20 20.30 -31.40
CA VAL A 285 -15.87 20.23 -32.05
C VAL A 285 -15.92 20.77 -33.48
N ARG A 286 -16.98 20.45 -34.23
CA ARG A 286 -17.17 21.00 -35.59
C ARG A 286 -17.19 22.52 -35.57
N ASP A 287 -17.89 23.12 -34.60
CA ASP A 287 -18.00 24.57 -34.48
C ASP A 287 -16.76 25.25 -33.91
N ALA A 288 -16.08 24.61 -32.96
CA ALA A 288 -14.79 25.08 -32.45
C ALA A 288 -13.72 25.18 -33.56
N THR A 289 -13.76 24.27 -34.53
CA THR A 289 -12.73 24.18 -35.56
C THR A 289 -13.05 24.96 -36.84
N ARG A 290 -14.34 25.08 -37.19
CA ARG A 290 -14.80 25.65 -38.47
C ARG A 290 -15.98 26.61 -38.35
N GLY A 291 -16.51 26.84 -37.15
CA GLY A 291 -17.72 27.61 -36.93
C GLY A 291 -17.62 29.06 -37.40
N THR A 292 -18.74 29.63 -37.81
CA THR A 292 -18.90 31.05 -38.14
C THR A 292 -20.11 31.63 -37.41
N PRO A 293 -20.04 32.87 -36.89
CA PRO A 293 -18.92 33.83 -36.94
C PRO A 293 -17.75 33.48 -35.99
N GLN A 294 -16.64 34.21 -36.08
CA GLN A 294 -15.42 33.98 -35.28
C GLN A 294 -15.69 33.94 -33.77
N GLN A 295 -16.62 34.77 -33.27
CA GLN A 295 -16.99 34.79 -31.86
C GLN A 295 -17.54 33.44 -31.37
N VAL A 296 -18.40 32.80 -32.16
CA VAL A 296 -18.96 31.48 -31.82
C VAL A 296 -17.86 30.42 -31.80
N ARG A 297 -16.92 30.49 -32.76
CA ARG A 297 -15.77 29.58 -32.83
C ARG A 297 -14.88 29.68 -31.59
N LEU A 298 -14.56 30.89 -31.15
CA LEU A 298 -13.70 31.11 -29.98
C LEU A 298 -14.34 30.51 -28.71
N ILE A 299 -15.60 30.82 -28.46
CA ILE A 299 -16.32 30.28 -27.28
C ILE A 299 -16.48 28.76 -27.39
N ALA A 300 -16.78 28.22 -28.57
CA ALA A 300 -16.82 26.78 -28.77
C ALA A 300 -15.45 26.13 -28.51
N SER A 301 -14.34 26.75 -28.94
CA SER A 301 -12.98 26.27 -28.66
C SER A 301 -12.64 26.28 -27.16
N GLU A 302 -13.07 27.31 -26.43
CA GLU A 302 -12.95 27.36 -24.97
C GLU A 302 -13.74 26.22 -24.31
N ARG A 303 -14.96 25.93 -24.80
CA ARG A 303 -15.78 24.82 -24.29
C ARG A 303 -15.17 23.45 -24.64
N VAL A 304 -14.63 23.26 -25.83
CA VAL A 304 -13.88 22.03 -26.17
C VAL A 304 -12.69 21.85 -25.22
N THR A 305 -11.95 22.93 -24.92
CA THR A 305 -10.82 22.87 -23.97
C THR A 305 -11.29 22.56 -22.55
N GLN A 306 -12.45 23.08 -22.12
CA GLN A 306 -13.07 22.74 -20.84
C GLN A 306 -13.37 21.23 -20.72
N PHE A 307 -13.74 20.58 -21.84
CA PHE A 307 -14.00 19.15 -21.91
C PHE A 307 -12.81 18.34 -22.44
N ALA A 308 -11.58 18.83 -22.31
CA ALA A 308 -10.37 18.13 -22.80
C ALA A 308 -10.20 16.71 -22.20
N GLY A 309 -10.75 16.47 -21.01
CA GLY A 309 -10.76 15.15 -20.36
C GLY A 309 -11.92 14.23 -20.78
N SER A 310 -12.74 14.60 -21.78
CA SER A 310 -13.83 13.77 -22.28
C SER A 310 -13.40 12.93 -23.50
N VAL A 311 -13.62 11.61 -23.43
CA VAL A 311 -13.35 10.70 -24.55
C VAL A 311 -14.14 11.10 -25.81
N ALA A 312 -15.39 11.57 -25.64
CA ALA A 312 -16.24 12.02 -26.73
C ALA A 312 -15.62 13.18 -27.52
N ILE A 313 -14.96 14.14 -26.85
CA ILE A 313 -14.28 15.27 -27.49
C ILE A 313 -13.07 14.82 -28.29
N VAL A 314 -12.22 13.95 -27.71
CA VAL A 314 -11.02 13.44 -28.38
C VAL A 314 -11.42 12.61 -29.60
N ASN A 315 -12.44 11.77 -29.47
CA ASN A 315 -12.98 11.00 -30.59
C ASN A 315 -13.58 11.90 -31.68
N ALA A 316 -14.40 12.89 -31.33
CA ALA A 316 -14.95 13.85 -32.29
C ALA A 316 -13.86 14.63 -33.05
N LEU A 317 -12.78 15.02 -32.36
CA LEU A 317 -11.61 15.63 -33.00
C LEU A 317 -10.89 14.68 -33.95
N LEU A 318 -10.75 13.40 -33.56
CA LEU A 318 -10.15 12.36 -34.39
C LEU A 318 -10.97 12.11 -35.66
N GLU A 319 -12.30 12.10 -35.56
CA GLU A 319 -13.21 11.93 -36.68
C GLU A 319 -13.14 13.09 -37.68
N ILE A 320 -13.15 14.34 -37.20
CA ILE A 320 -13.06 15.51 -38.08
C ILE A 320 -11.64 15.77 -38.59
N ASN A 321 -10.60 15.12 -38.04
CA ASN A 321 -9.19 15.38 -38.33
C ASN A 321 -8.87 15.37 -39.84
N ALA A 322 -9.44 14.44 -40.60
CA ALA A 322 -9.23 14.36 -42.05
C ALA A 322 -9.61 15.66 -42.80
N ARG A 323 -10.55 16.40 -42.23
CA ARG A 323 -11.08 17.66 -42.78
C ARG A 323 -10.56 18.87 -42.00
N LEU A 324 -9.89 18.70 -40.87
CA LEU A 324 -9.50 19.80 -40.00
C LEU A 324 -8.58 20.81 -40.73
N PRO A 325 -8.89 22.12 -40.73
CA PRO A 325 -8.01 23.13 -41.31
C PRO A 325 -6.70 23.22 -40.51
N SER A 326 -5.56 23.23 -41.21
CA SER A 326 -4.24 23.40 -40.61
C SER A 326 -3.98 24.87 -40.27
N THR A 327 -4.63 25.34 -39.20
CA THR A 327 -4.49 26.70 -38.66
C THR A 327 -3.76 26.67 -37.31
N THR A 328 -3.16 27.80 -36.92
CA THR A 328 -2.47 27.92 -35.63
C THR A 328 -3.43 27.67 -34.46
N SER A 329 -4.63 28.26 -34.51
CA SER A 329 -5.67 28.08 -33.49
C SER A 329 -6.12 26.62 -33.34
N ASN A 330 -6.28 25.86 -34.43
CA ASN A 330 -6.60 24.43 -34.32
C ASN A 330 -5.42 23.62 -33.76
N SER A 331 -4.19 24.01 -34.08
CA SER A 331 -2.99 23.36 -33.52
C SER A 331 -2.86 23.62 -32.03
N GLU A 332 -3.15 24.83 -31.56
CA GLU A 332 -3.19 25.19 -30.13
C GLU A 332 -4.30 24.42 -29.41
N LEU A 333 -5.48 24.28 -30.00
CA LEU A 333 -6.58 23.48 -29.44
C LEU A 333 -6.20 21.99 -29.34
N ILE A 334 -5.55 21.42 -30.35
CA ILE A 334 -5.07 20.03 -30.28
C ILE A 334 -4.00 19.88 -29.20
N ALA A 335 -3.09 20.85 -29.10
CA ALA A 335 -2.03 20.83 -28.10
C ALA A 335 -2.58 20.90 -26.67
N SER A 336 -3.60 21.73 -26.43
CA SER A 336 -4.22 21.84 -25.10
C SER A 336 -4.95 20.57 -24.67
N ILE A 337 -5.52 19.81 -25.62
CA ILE A 337 -6.27 18.57 -25.35
C ILE A 337 -5.33 17.37 -25.20
N THR A 338 -4.34 17.26 -26.08
CA THR A 338 -3.43 16.11 -26.09
C THR A 338 -2.23 16.26 -25.16
N GLY A 339 -1.89 17.49 -24.75
CA GLY A 339 -0.63 17.82 -24.06
C GLY A 339 0.62 17.72 -24.95
N GLY A 340 0.49 17.18 -26.17
CA GLY A 340 1.56 17.07 -27.15
C GLY A 340 1.66 18.31 -28.03
N THR A 341 2.85 18.58 -28.57
CA THR A 341 3.05 19.71 -29.51
C THR A 341 2.89 19.22 -30.95
N PRO A 342 1.81 19.61 -31.67
CA PRO A 342 1.70 19.29 -33.09
C PRO A 342 2.80 20.01 -33.89
N PRO A 343 3.19 19.47 -35.06
CA PRO A 343 4.20 20.11 -35.90
C PRO A 343 3.68 21.43 -36.47
N SER A 344 4.55 22.20 -37.14
CA SER A 344 4.14 23.44 -37.81
C SER A 344 2.97 23.22 -38.78
N VAL A 345 2.02 24.14 -38.83
CA VAL A 345 0.85 24.11 -39.73
C VAL A 345 1.20 24.09 -41.22
N ARG A 346 2.42 24.51 -41.58
CA ARG A 346 2.95 24.45 -42.95
C ARG A 346 3.58 23.09 -43.30
N SER A 347 3.76 22.22 -42.30
CA SER A 347 4.35 20.91 -42.51
C SER A 347 3.38 19.97 -43.24
N PRO A 348 3.83 19.25 -44.29
CA PRO A 348 3.01 18.22 -44.93
C PRO A 348 2.66 17.07 -43.98
N SER A 349 3.42 16.88 -42.89
CA SER A 349 3.16 15.84 -41.89
C SER A 349 2.08 16.21 -40.86
N TRP A 350 1.58 17.46 -40.86
CA TRP A 350 0.71 17.99 -39.81
C TRP A 350 -0.48 17.07 -39.50
N ARG A 351 -1.25 16.67 -40.51
CA ARG A 351 -2.42 15.81 -40.31
C ARG A 351 -2.09 14.44 -39.74
N ARG A 352 -0.98 13.84 -40.19
CA ARG A 352 -0.56 12.50 -39.73
C ARG A 352 -0.17 12.54 -38.26
N GLU A 353 0.60 13.56 -37.89
CA GLU A 353 1.12 13.71 -36.53
C GLU A 353 0.01 14.12 -35.55
N THR A 354 -0.87 15.03 -35.94
CA THR A 354 -2.10 15.35 -35.19
C THR A 354 -2.96 14.11 -34.97
N ARG A 355 -3.12 13.25 -36.00
CA ARG A 355 -3.85 11.99 -35.85
C ARG A 355 -3.20 11.09 -34.81
N ARG A 356 -1.87 10.95 -34.88
CA ARG A 356 -1.09 10.15 -33.92
C ARG A 356 -1.33 10.63 -32.49
N LEU A 357 -1.18 11.93 -32.24
CA LEU A 357 -1.40 12.53 -30.91
C LEU A 357 -2.82 12.30 -30.38
N LEU A 358 -3.84 12.47 -31.24
CA LEU A 358 -5.25 12.22 -30.85
C LEU A 358 -5.50 10.73 -30.56
N VAL A 359 -4.93 9.81 -31.34
CA VAL A 359 -5.05 8.37 -31.10
C VAL A 359 -4.33 7.98 -29.80
N GLU A 360 -3.13 8.50 -29.57
CA GLU A 360 -2.39 8.26 -28.32
C GLU A 360 -3.17 8.76 -27.11
N LYS A 361 -3.72 9.98 -27.18
CA LYS A 361 -4.54 10.52 -26.10
C LYS A 361 -5.82 9.71 -25.88
N LEU A 362 -6.48 9.28 -26.95
CA LEU A 362 -7.66 8.44 -26.87
C LEU A 362 -7.34 7.09 -26.22
N LEU A 363 -6.23 6.45 -26.60
CA LEU A 363 -5.78 5.19 -26.01
C LEU A 363 -5.38 5.34 -24.54
N GLU A 364 -4.72 6.44 -24.18
CA GLU A 364 -4.43 6.79 -22.78
C GLU A 364 -5.73 6.86 -21.97
N MET A 365 -6.73 7.60 -22.45
CA MET A 365 -8.01 7.76 -21.76
C MET A 365 -8.81 6.45 -21.69
N LEU A 366 -8.85 5.69 -22.78
CA LEU A 366 -9.50 4.37 -22.82
C LEU A 366 -8.79 3.36 -21.91
N SER A 367 -7.46 3.46 -21.74
CA SER A 367 -6.73 2.62 -20.79
C SER A 367 -7.08 2.95 -19.33
N THR A 368 -7.45 4.21 -19.06
CA THR A 368 -7.92 4.65 -17.75
C THR A 368 -9.42 4.39 -17.50
N GLU A 369 -10.11 3.76 -18.45
CA GLU A 369 -11.53 3.38 -18.38
C GLU A 369 -11.74 1.87 -18.51
N GLY A 370 -12.87 1.37 -18.03
CA GLY A 370 -13.29 -0.02 -18.21
C GLY A 370 -12.53 -1.04 -17.34
N GLU A 371 -12.38 -2.27 -17.85
CA GLU A 371 -11.78 -3.39 -17.12
C GLU A 371 -10.31 -3.15 -16.76
N TYR A 372 -9.55 -2.46 -17.62
CA TYR A 372 -8.14 -2.14 -17.34
C TYR A 372 -7.98 -1.11 -16.23
N ALA A 373 -8.89 -0.14 -16.12
CA ALA A 373 -8.91 0.79 -15.00
C ALA A 373 -9.17 0.08 -13.67
N VAL A 374 -10.07 -0.91 -13.66
CA VAL A 374 -10.30 -1.76 -12.48
C VAL A 374 -9.00 -2.48 -12.11
N VAL A 375 -8.29 -3.03 -13.11
CA VAL A 375 -7.00 -3.71 -12.89
C VAL A 375 -5.96 -2.78 -12.27
N ASP A 376 -5.84 -1.54 -12.76
CA ASP A 376 -4.86 -0.57 -12.24
C ASP A 376 -5.18 -0.17 -10.79
N GLU A 377 -6.44 0.14 -10.48
CA GLU A 377 -6.87 0.50 -9.12
C GLU A 377 -6.68 -0.68 -8.14
N LEU A 378 -7.02 -1.90 -8.58
CA LEU A 378 -6.79 -3.11 -7.77
C LEU A 378 -5.30 -3.41 -7.58
N ALA A 379 -4.46 -3.17 -8.59
CA ALA A 379 -3.02 -3.34 -8.47
C ALA A 379 -2.41 -2.34 -7.48
N VAL A 380 -2.86 -1.08 -7.49
CA VAL A 380 -2.47 -0.07 -6.49
C VAL A 380 -2.91 -0.48 -5.08
N LEU A 381 -4.14 -1.00 -4.94
CA LEU A 381 -4.65 -1.47 -3.66
C LEU A 381 -3.84 -2.68 -3.16
N LEU A 382 -3.53 -3.64 -4.02
CA LEU A 382 -2.67 -4.78 -3.70
C LEU A 382 -1.29 -4.32 -3.21
N ALA A 383 -0.65 -3.39 -3.94
CA ALA A 383 0.65 -2.83 -3.56
C ALA A 383 0.59 -2.15 -2.18
N ARG A 384 -0.48 -1.38 -1.92
CA ARG A 384 -0.70 -0.73 -0.62
C ARG A 384 -0.85 -1.75 0.51
N THR A 385 -1.63 -2.80 0.30
CA THR A 385 -1.82 -3.87 1.30
C THR A 385 -0.50 -4.56 1.65
N TYR A 386 0.32 -4.87 0.64
CA TYR A 386 1.67 -5.40 0.85
C TYR A 386 2.59 -4.41 1.57
N SER A 387 2.50 -3.13 1.23
CA SER A 387 3.30 -2.08 1.86
C SER A 387 2.95 -1.90 3.35
N THR A 388 1.65 -1.95 3.69
CA THR A 388 1.17 -1.95 5.08
C THR A 388 1.70 -3.16 5.84
N ARG A 389 1.55 -4.36 5.28
CA ARG A 389 2.02 -5.60 5.90
C ARG A 389 3.54 -5.65 6.10
N SER A 390 4.31 -5.15 5.13
CA SER A 390 5.77 -5.08 5.23
C SER A 390 6.27 -4.01 6.23
N GLY A 391 5.39 -3.08 6.62
CA GLY A 391 5.77 -1.90 7.42
C GLY A 391 6.55 -0.86 6.62
N LEU A 392 6.44 -0.90 5.29
CA LEU A 392 6.94 0.11 4.36
C LEU A 392 5.85 1.09 3.92
N ALA A 393 4.64 0.96 4.46
CA ALA A 393 3.53 1.86 4.13
C ALA A 393 3.92 3.32 4.32
N PRO A 394 3.61 4.19 3.35
CA PRO A 394 3.76 5.61 3.55
C PRO A 394 2.84 6.04 4.71
N ALA A 395 3.36 6.76 5.70
CA ALA A 395 2.49 7.24 6.78
C ALA A 395 1.68 8.49 6.41
N SER A 396 1.91 9.07 5.23
CA SER A 396 1.14 10.19 4.70
C SER A 396 0.23 9.75 3.55
N PRO A 397 -1.07 10.09 3.59
CA PRO A 397 -1.98 9.89 2.46
C PRO A 397 -1.46 10.63 1.22
N GLY A 398 -1.21 9.89 0.13
CA GLY A 398 -0.78 10.45 -1.16
C GLY A 398 0.71 10.39 -1.46
N ALA A 399 1.55 9.89 -0.54
CA ALA A 399 2.93 9.55 -0.90
C ALA A 399 2.96 8.29 -1.78
N ASP A 400 3.98 8.20 -2.64
CA ASP A 400 4.16 7.08 -3.56
C ASP A 400 4.22 5.76 -2.79
N VAL A 401 3.35 4.83 -3.17
CA VAL A 401 3.33 3.48 -2.63
C VAL A 401 4.55 2.75 -3.19
N PRO A 402 5.41 2.15 -2.35
CA PRO A 402 6.52 1.33 -2.83
C PRO A 402 6.04 0.25 -3.81
N PRO A 403 6.83 -0.11 -4.84
CA PRO A 403 6.48 -1.19 -5.74
C PRO A 403 6.11 -2.48 -4.97
N ALA A 404 5.05 -3.16 -5.40
CA ALA A 404 4.53 -4.34 -4.70
C ALA A 404 5.61 -5.43 -4.49
N ASN A 405 6.52 -5.60 -5.45
CA ASN A 405 7.63 -6.55 -5.36
C ASN A 405 8.62 -6.22 -4.24
N GLU A 406 8.88 -4.94 -3.95
CA GLU A 406 9.77 -4.55 -2.85
C GLU A 406 9.13 -4.86 -1.49
N SER A 407 7.84 -4.55 -1.38
CA SER A 407 7.06 -4.87 -0.18
C SER A 407 6.95 -6.38 0.04
N ALA A 408 6.72 -7.16 -1.02
CA ALA A 408 6.71 -8.62 -0.96
C ALA A 408 8.07 -9.20 -0.53
N ASN A 409 9.18 -8.69 -1.08
CA ASN A 409 10.52 -9.10 -0.65
C ASN A 409 10.76 -8.83 0.85
N ALA A 410 10.31 -7.68 1.37
CA ALA A 410 10.43 -7.36 2.80
C ALA A 410 9.62 -8.33 3.68
N ILE A 411 8.43 -8.77 3.22
CA ILE A 411 7.62 -9.79 3.90
C ILE A 411 8.32 -11.15 3.84
N ARG A 412 8.85 -11.54 2.67
CA ARG A 412 9.62 -12.77 2.48
C ARG A 412 10.82 -12.83 3.43
N ALA A 413 11.59 -11.74 3.53
CA ALA A 413 12.73 -11.64 4.43
C ALA A 413 12.33 -11.83 5.90
N ARG A 414 11.15 -11.37 6.31
CA ARG A 414 10.63 -11.60 7.67
C ARG A 414 10.32 -13.08 7.91
N TRP A 415 9.63 -13.73 6.97
CA TRP A 415 9.35 -15.17 7.07
C TRP A 415 10.62 -16.02 7.03
N HIS A 416 11.61 -15.61 6.24
CA HIS A 416 12.92 -16.28 6.20
C HIS A 416 13.60 -16.23 7.57
N ARG A 417 13.63 -15.06 8.23
CA ARG A 417 14.15 -14.92 9.59
C ARG A 417 13.39 -15.77 10.61
N ALA A 418 12.06 -15.81 10.51
CA ALA A 418 11.25 -16.68 11.37
C ALA A 418 11.61 -18.16 11.14
N ALA A 419 11.76 -18.59 9.88
CA ALA A 419 12.15 -19.95 9.53
C ALA A 419 13.53 -20.33 10.08
N MET A 420 14.51 -19.42 10.02
CA MET A 420 15.88 -19.65 10.53
C MET A 420 15.95 -19.82 12.05
N ARG A 421 14.95 -19.36 12.80
CA ARG A 421 14.86 -19.54 14.26
C ARG A 421 14.31 -20.90 14.67
N LEU A 422 13.73 -21.65 13.73
CA LEU A 422 13.06 -22.92 14.01
C LEU A 422 14.00 -24.10 13.76
N ILE A 423 13.87 -25.13 14.60
CA ILE A 423 14.55 -26.41 14.39
C ILE A 423 13.79 -27.17 13.29
N PRO A 424 14.46 -27.60 12.20
CA PRO A 424 13.79 -28.35 11.14
C PRO A 424 13.15 -29.64 11.68
N SER A 425 11.88 -29.87 11.38
CA SER A 425 11.25 -31.17 11.57
C SER A 425 11.62 -32.11 10.42
N GLU A 426 11.83 -33.40 10.71
CA GLU A 426 12.15 -34.41 9.69
C GLU A 426 11.01 -34.61 8.68
N ASP A 427 9.78 -34.29 9.08
CA ASP A 427 8.55 -34.49 8.30
C ASP A 427 8.27 -33.35 7.29
N LEU A 428 9.10 -32.31 7.24
CA LEU A 428 8.88 -31.18 6.33
C LEU A 428 9.31 -31.52 4.90
N SER A 429 8.35 -31.42 3.97
CA SER A 429 8.57 -31.69 2.53
C SER A 429 9.50 -30.68 1.83
N LEU A 430 9.68 -29.48 2.39
CA LEU A 430 10.56 -28.44 1.86
C LEU A 430 11.58 -27.99 2.90
N ARG A 431 12.84 -27.87 2.49
CA ARG A 431 13.92 -27.28 3.30
C ARG A 431 14.16 -25.82 2.91
N ILE A 432 14.63 -24.99 3.85
CA ILE A 432 14.93 -23.56 3.61
C ILE A 432 15.87 -23.39 2.41
N ASP A 433 16.98 -24.16 2.34
CA ASP A 433 17.94 -24.09 1.22
C ASP A 433 17.30 -24.40 -0.15
N GLU A 434 16.29 -25.26 -0.17
CA GLU A 434 15.56 -25.60 -1.38
C GLU A 434 14.62 -24.47 -1.79
N ILE A 435 13.93 -23.86 -0.83
CA ILE A 435 13.08 -22.68 -1.04
C ILE A 435 13.92 -21.53 -1.61
N ASP A 436 15.08 -21.24 -1.02
CA ASP A 436 15.99 -20.19 -1.48
C ASP A 436 16.51 -20.47 -2.90
N ARG A 437 16.91 -21.71 -3.20
CA ARG A 437 17.36 -22.10 -4.54
C ARG A 437 16.25 -21.94 -5.58
N ARG A 438 15.02 -22.37 -5.26
CA ARG A 438 13.86 -22.22 -6.15
C ARG A 438 13.52 -20.74 -6.35
N HIS A 439 13.55 -19.93 -5.30
CA HIS A 439 13.34 -18.48 -5.36
C HIS A 439 14.34 -17.81 -6.29
N GLN A 440 15.65 -18.05 -6.12
CA GLN A 440 16.69 -17.47 -6.98
C GLN A 440 16.52 -17.87 -8.45
N ALA A 441 16.27 -19.16 -8.74
CA ALA A 441 16.06 -19.62 -10.10
C ALA A 441 14.86 -18.94 -10.78
N ARG A 442 13.75 -18.77 -10.05
CA ARG A 442 12.55 -18.08 -10.58
C ARG A 442 12.80 -16.58 -10.75
N LEU A 443 13.57 -15.97 -9.86
CA LEU A 443 13.92 -14.54 -9.92
C LEU A 443 14.78 -14.25 -11.15
N GLU A 444 15.76 -15.11 -11.47
CA GLU A 444 16.58 -15.02 -12.68
C GLU A 444 15.75 -15.11 -13.98
N MET A 445 14.66 -15.89 -13.96
CA MET A 445 13.76 -16.02 -15.11
C MET A 445 12.77 -14.85 -15.26
N SER A 446 12.59 -14.03 -14.22
CA SER A 446 11.63 -12.94 -14.20
C SER A 446 12.14 -11.70 -14.95
N ARG A 447 11.33 -11.14 -15.87
CA ARG A 447 11.71 -10.00 -16.72
C ARG A 447 11.02 -8.68 -16.35
N GLY A 448 9.93 -8.73 -15.59
CA GLY A 448 9.13 -7.55 -15.23
C GLY A 448 8.76 -7.48 -13.75
N LEU A 449 8.30 -6.31 -13.30
CA LEU A 449 7.93 -6.06 -11.90
C LEU A 449 6.82 -6.98 -11.41
N VAL A 450 5.79 -7.23 -12.24
CA VAL A 450 4.69 -8.14 -11.89
C VAL A 450 5.19 -9.58 -11.73
N GLN A 451 6.07 -10.04 -12.62
CA GLN A 451 6.65 -11.39 -12.51
C GLN A 451 7.53 -11.52 -11.26
N ARG A 452 8.35 -10.50 -10.96
CA ARG A 452 9.13 -10.44 -9.72
C ARG A 452 8.24 -10.48 -8.49
N PHE A 453 7.15 -9.70 -8.48
CA PHE A 453 6.17 -9.72 -7.39
C PHE A 453 5.62 -11.13 -7.16
N VAL A 454 5.20 -11.84 -8.20
CA VAL A 454 4.70 -13.23 -8.06
C VAL A 454 5.77 -14.19 -7.55
N VAL A 455 7.03 -14.01 -7.95
CA VAL A 455 8.15 -14.80 -7.42
C VAL A 455 8.35 -14.56 -5.93
N GLU A 456 8.37 -13.30 -5.49
CA GLU A 456 8.48 -12.94 -4.06
C GLU A 456 7.27 -13.45 -3.26
N GLN A 457 6.06 -13.33 -3.82
CA GLN A 457 4.82 -13.78 -3.20
C GLN A 457 4.81 -15.30 -2.96
N MET A 458 5.25 -16.07 -3.96
CA MET A 458 5.32 -17.52 -3.84
C MET A 458 6.38 -17.95 -2.82
N ALA A 459 7.53 -17.28 -2.79
CA ALA A 459 8.53 -17.56 -1.77
C ALA A 459 8.01 -17.21 -0.36
N CYS A 460 7.18 -16.19 -0.20
CA CYS A 460 6.47 -15.94 1.07
C CYS A 460 5.60 -17.14 1.46
N ALA A 461 4.81 -17.69 0.54
CA ALA A 461 3.94 -18.83 0.80
C ALA A 461 4.74 -20.10 1.17
N GLU A 462 5.83 -20.39 0.45
CA GLU A 462 6.72 -21.53 0.74
C GLU A 462 7.40 -21.41 2.11
N LEU A 463 7.90 -20.21 2.47
CA LEU A 463 8.50 -19.96 3.79
C LEU A 463 7.46 -20.00 4.92
N MET A 464 6.27 -19.46 4.68
CA MET A 464 5.18 -19.53 5.65
C MET A 464 4.74 -20.99 5.87
N ALA A 465 4.65 -21.80 4.83
CA ALA A 465 4.36 -23.22 4.94
C ALA A 465 5.43 -23.95 5.78
N TYR A 466 6.71 -23.67 5.54
CA TYR A 466 7.80 -24.20 6.37
C TYR A 466 7.62 -23.83 7.85
N VAL A 467 7.37 -22.55 8.14
CA VAL A 467 7.18 -22.06 9.52
C VAL A 467 5.98 -22.72 10.19
N VAL A 468 4.83 -22.76 9.51
CA VAL A 468 3.60 -23.37 10.04
C VAL A 468 3.76 -24.88 10.27
N GLY A 469 4.40 -25.60 9.34
CA GLY A 469 4.65 -27.03 9.50
C GLY A 469 5.63 -27.34 10.65
N ALA A 470 6.65 -26.49 10.85
CA ALA A 470 7.57 -26.62 11.97
C ALA A 470 6.92 -26.31 13.32
N GLU A 471 6.02 -25.32 13.36
CA GLU A 471 5.25 -24.96 14.57
C GLU A 471 4.17 -26.00 14.91
N LEU A 472 3.55 -26.62 13.90
CA LEU A 472 2.45 -27.57 14.05
C LEU A 472 2.74 -28.89 13.31
N PRO A 473 3.67 -29.74 13.80
CA PRO A 473 4.02 -30.99 13.11
C PRO A 473 2.82 -31.92 12.85
N ALA A 474 1.85 -31.94 13.75
CA ALA A 474 0.62 -32.73 13.61
C ALA A 474 -0.28 -32.30 12.43
N ARG A 475 -0.01 -31.14 11.82
CA ARG A 475 -0.73 -30.59 10.65
C ARG A 475 0.17 -30.53 9.40
N ALA A 476 1.32 -31.20 9.40
CA ALA A 476 2.27 -31.16 8.28
C ALA A 476 1.64 -31.62 6.95
N ASP A 477 0.84 -32.68 6.95
CA ASP A 477 0.13 -33.17 5.75
C ASP A 477 -0.81 -32.10 5.16
N ALA A 478 -1.54 -31.38 6.00
CA ALA A 478 -2.44 -30.30 5.55
C ALA A 478 -1.66 -29.12 4.95
N VAL A 479 -0.47 -28.83 5.47
CA VAL A 479 0.43 -27.82 4.90
C VAL A 479 0.95 -28.28 3.53
N GLU A 480 1.29 -29.56 3.38
CA GLU A 480 1.71 -30.14 2.10
C GLU A 480 0.58 -30.09 1.05
N ASP A 481 -0.66 -30.44 1.43
CA ASP A 481 -1.84 -30.35 0.57
C ASP A 481 -2.05 -28.92 0.05
N VAL A 482 -1.83 -27.90 0.88
CA VAL A 482 -1.93 -26.49 0.46
C VAL A 482 -0.84 -26.14 -0.57
N LEU A 483 0.39 -26.62 -0.38
CA LEU A 483 1.48 -26.39 -1.33
C LEU A 483 1.27 -27.13 -2.65
N GLU A 484 0.70 -28.32 -2.63
CA GLU A 484 0.41 -29.07 -3.84
C GLU A 484 -0.75 -28.45 -4.64
N ASP A 485 -1.83 -28.04 -3.98
CA ASP A 485 -2.92 -27.27 -4.60
C ASP A 485 -2.38 -25.97 -5.23
N LEU A 486 -1.49 -25.24 -4.52
CA LEU A 486 -0.83 -24.05 -5.07
C LEU A 486 -0.06 -24.37 -6.36
N ARG A 487 0.73 -25.45 -6.38
CA ARG A 487 1.49 -25.86 -7.58
C ARG A 487 0.55 -26.18 -8.73
N GLN A 488 -0.48 -26.99 -8.48
CA GLN A 488 -1.44 -27.41 -9.50
C GLN A 488 -2.17 -26.20 -10.10
N ARG A 489 -2.73 -25.32 -9.25
CA ARG A 489 -3.41 -24.10 -9.71
C ARG A 489 -2.50 -23.18 -10.52
N ARG A 490 -1.21 -23.09 -10.16
CA ARG A 490 -0.25 -22.29 -10.94
C ARG A 490 0.09 -22.88 -12.30
N ILE A 491 0.09 -24.21 -12.44
CA ILE A 491 0.26 -24.88 -13.74
C ILE A 491 -0.97 -24.63 -14.63
N GLU A 492 -2.16 -24.65 -14.03
CA GLU A 492 -3.43 -24.42 -14.73
C GLU A 492 -3.69 -22.94 -15.06
N ALA A 493 -3.04 -22.02 -14.35
CA ALA A 493 -3.21 -20.59 -14.49
C ALA A 493 -2.85 -20.12 -15.92
N ARG A 494 -3.83 -19.55 -16.61
CA ARG A 494 -3.72 -18.95 -17.94
C ARG A 494 -3.26 -17.49 -17.87
N HIS A 495 -3.48 -16.84 -16.72
CA HIS A 495 -3.14 -15.45 -16.51
C HIS A 495 -2.35 -15.24 -15.22
N ILE A 496 -1.51 -14.19 -15.16
CA ILE A 496 -0.71 -13.87 -13.98
C ILE A 496 -1.58 -13.55 -12.75
N PHE A 497 -2.77 -13.00 -12.95
CA PHE A 497 -3.73 -12.72 -11.87
C PHE A 497 -4.26 -13.99 -11.22
N GLU A 498 -4.39 -15.09 -11.97
CA GLU A 498 -4.77 -16.39 -11.41
C GLU A 498 -3.63 -16.98 -10.57
N GLN A 499 -2.36 -16.70 -10.93
CA GLN A 499 -1.22 -17.08 -10.08
C GLN A 499 -1.17 -16.26 -8.79
N ILE A 500 -1.48 -14.97 -8.84
CA ILE A 500 -1.58 -14.11 -7.65
C ILE A 500 -2.71 -14.60 -6.74
N ASP A 501 -3.90 -14.85 -7.30
CA ASP A 501 -5.06 -15.40 -6.59
C ASP A 501 -4.75 -16.75 -5.92
N ALA A 502 -4.15 -17.69 -6.66
CA ALA A 502 -3.75 -18.98 -6.12
C ALA A 502 -2.76 -18.83 -4.95
N THR A 503 -1.82 -17.89 -5.05
CA THR A 503 -0.82 -17.66 -4.00
C THR A 503 -1.43 -17.01 -2.76
N GLU A 504 -2.29 -16.00 -2.91
CA GLU A 504 -3.00 -15.40 -1.76
C GLU A 504 -3.91 -16.40 -1.06
N ARG A 505 -4.57 -17.28 -1.83
CA ARG A 505 -5.38 -18.37 -1.28
C ARG A 505 -4.54 -19.35 -0.47
N ALA A 506 -3.38 -19.75 -0.98
CA ALA A 506 -2.48 -20.62 -0.25
C ALA A 506 -2.03 -19.98 1.07
N ILE A 507 -1.65 -18.69 1.04
CA ILE A 507 -1.29 -17.93 2.26
C ILE A 507 -2.47 -17.87 3.25
N LEU A 508 -3.71 -17.67 2.76
CA LEU A 508 -4.89 -17.63 3.62
C LEU A 508 -5.15 -18.98 4.29
N ARG A 509 -5.06 -20.07 3.53
CA ARG A 509 -5.20 -21.45 4.06
C ARG A 509 -4.11 -21.78 5.07
N LEU A 510 -2.86 -21.34 4.84
CA LEU A 510 -1.78 -21.48 5.81
C LEU A 510 -2.05 -20.70 7.10
N TRP A 511 -2.66 -19.51 7.02
CA TRP A 511 -3.12 -18.79 8.22
C TRP A 511 -4.21 -19.56 8.95
N MET A 512 -5.19 -20.11 8.24
CA MET A 512 -6.26 -20.91 8.86
C MET A 512 -5.67 -22.12 9.62
N ILE A 513 -4.79 -22.90 9.00
CA ILE A 513 -4.11 -24.03 9.65
C ILE A 513 -3.37 -23.57 10.91
N ARG A 514 -2.61 -22.47 10.82
CA ARG A 514 -1.84 -21.94 11.94
C ARG A 514 -2.72 -21.54 13.13
N GLN A 515 -3.91 -21.02 12.86
CA GLN A 515 -4.89 -20.61 13.87
C GLN A 515 -5.78 -21.77 14.35
N GLY A 516 -5.54 -23.00 13.87
CA GLY A 516 -6.34 -24.18 14.23
C GLY A 516 -7.70 -24.27 13.54
N VAL A 517 -7.90 -23.47 12.49
CA VAL A 517 -9.10 -23.50 11.64
C VAL A 517 -8.86 -24.45 10.48
N ASP A 518 -9.83 -25.33 10.19
CA ASP A 518 -9.71 -26.24 9.04
C ASP A 518 -9.85 -25.43 7.72
N PRO A 519 -8.86 -25.53 6.80
CA PRO A 519 -8.66 -24.65 5.63
C PRO A 519 -9.42 -25.03 4.36
#